data_AF-A0A7S2NGM5-F1
#
_entry.id   AF-A0A7S2NGM5-F1
#
_cell.length_a   1.000
_cell.length_b   1.000
_cell.length_c   1.000
_cell.angle_alpha   90.00
_cell.angle_beta   90.00
_cell.angle_gamma   90.00
#
_symmetry.space_group_name_H-M   'P 1'
#
loop_
_entity.id
_entity.type
_entity.pdbx_description
1 polymer ?
#
loop_
_entity_poly.entity_id
_entity_poly.type
_entity_poly.pdbx_seq_one_letter_code
_entity_poly.pdbx_strand_id
1 'polypeptide(L)'
;TLGVNLFEHFQIWLDGNSERVLHPGMAYAPKNVPVLGPESSEECEGSTWFIDGRQQNVIAVPAIADAIGGGKAITGGEIEPVESLYKQTGSPGDKYRGGLRV
;
A
#
# COMPACT_ATOMS: atom_id res chain seq x y z
N THR A 1 1.46 14.41 -2.27
CA THR A 1 0.03 14.66 -2.56
C THR A 1 -0.41 13.65 -3.58
N LEU A 2 -1.66 13.21 -3.53
CA LEU A 2 -2.18 12.30 -4.56
C LEU A 2 -2.49 13.07 -5.86
N GLY A 3 -1.91 12.61 -6.96
CA GLY A 3 -2.17 13.11 -8.31
C GLY A 3 -3.49 12.60 -8.90
N VAL A 4 -3.75 12.96 -10.15
CA VAL A 4 -5.01 12.61 -10.87
C VAL A 4 -5.24 11.12 -11.03
N ASN A 5 -4.17 10.31 -10.98
CA ASN A 5 -4.24 8.86 -11.11
C ASN A 5 -4.65 8.15 -9.81
N LEU A 6 -4.73 8.89 -8.70
CA LEU A 6 -5.09 8.38 -7.38
C LEU A 6 -4.16 7.29 -6.85
N PHE A 7 -2.90 7.23 -7.30
CA PHE A 7 -1.88 6.43 -6.64
C PHE A 7 -0.51 7.11 -6.74
N GLU A 8 0.38 6.86 -5.78
CA GLU A 8 1.74 7.41 -5.75
C GLU A 8 2.74 6.37 -5.24
N HIS A 9 3.92 6.34 -5.84
CA HIS A 9 5.07 5.58 -5.33
C HIS A 9 6.14 6.55 -4.86
N PHE A 10 6.78 6.27 -3.74
CA PHE A 10 7.80 7.19 -3.23
C PHE A 10 8.86 6.50 -2.38
N GLN A 11 10.00 7.19 -2.26
CA GLN A 11 11.06 6.98 -1.28
C GLN A 11 11.28 8.28 -0.52
N ILE A 12 12.05 8.24 0.57
CA ILE A 12 12.33 9.43 1.37
C ILE A 12 13.82 9.75 1.28
N TRP A 13 14.15 10.87 0.65
CA TRP A 13 15.53 11.38 0.62
C TRP A 13 15.79 12.20 1.88
N LEU A 14 16.86 11.88 2.59
CA LEU A 14 17.29 12.64 3.76
C LEU A 14 18.01 13.91 3.31
N ASP A 15 17.49 15.06 3.74
CA ASP A 15 18.07 16.38 3.43
C ASP A 15 18.16 16.68 1.91
N GLY A 16 17.33 16.02 1.09
CA GLY A 16 17.37 16.15 -0.37
C GLY A 16 18.54 15.44 -1.05
N ASN A 17 19.24 14.54 -0.36
CA ASN A 17 20.38 13.81 -0.87
C ASN A 17 19.96 12.42 -1.42
N SER A 18 20.22 12.17 -2.71
CA SER A 18 19.98 10.88 -3.38
C SER A 18 20.86 9.74 -2.90
N GLU A 19 21.95 10.04 -2.18
CA GLU A 19 22.85 9.04 -1.58
C GLU A 19 22.39 8.62 -0.17
N ARG A 20 21.30 9.20 0.32
CA ARG A 20 20.77 8.94 1.67
C ARG A 20 19.27 8.74 1.60
N VAL A 21 18.85 7.60 1.08
CA VAL A 21 17.46 7.25 0.84
C VAL A 21 16.96 6.26 1.86
N LEU A 22 15.84 6.56 2.51
CA LEU A 22 15.06 5.57 3.25
C LEU A 22 14.04 4.94 2.31
N HIS A 23 13.93 3.62 2.38
CA HIS A 23 13.08 2.82 1.52
C HIS A 23 12.52 1.60 2.29
N PRO A 24 11.44 0.98 1.79
CA PRO A 24 11.04 -0.35 2.25
C PRO A 24 11.95 -1.43 1.68
N GLY A 25 11.85 -2.67 2.17
CA GLY A 25 12.57 -3.81 1.60
C GLY A 25 11.97 -4.43 0.33
N MET A 26 10.97 -3.79 -0.28
CA MET A 26 10.28 -4.33 -1.45
C MET A 26 9.61 -3.23 -2.28
N ALA A 27 9.32 -3.51 -3.55
CA ALA A 27 8.54 -2.63 -4.40
C ALA A 27 7.06 -2.60 -3.97
N TYR A 28 6.41 -1.45 -4.19
CA TYR A 28 4.97 -1.25 -3.90
C TYR A 28 4.58 -1.53 -2.44
N ALA A 29 5.47 -1.26 -1.49
CA ALA A 29 5.29 -1.68 -0.12
C ALA A 29 4.12 -0.94 0.56
N PRO A 30 3.26 -1.65 1.31
CA PRO A 30 2.18 -1.04 2.07
C PRO A 30 2.70 -0.28 3.29
N LYS A 31 1.79 0.36 4.04
CA LYS A 31 2.11 0.91 5.37
C LYS A 31 2.56 -0.21 6.34
N ASN A 32 3.27 0.19 7.40
CA ASN A 32 3.71 -0.68 8.50
C ASN A 32 4.72 -1.78 8.11
N VAL A 33 5.46 -1.59 7.02
CA VAL A 33 6.65 -2.40 6.72
C VAL A 33 7.90 -1.82 7.40
N PRO A 34 8.93 -2.64 7.65
CA PRO A 34 10.21 -2.15 8.13
C PRO A 34 10.80 -1.07 7.20
N VAL A 35 11.49 -0.10 7.81
CA VAL A 35 12.23 0.93 7.07
C VAL A 35 13.70 0.57 7.03
N LEU A 36 14.27 0.57 5.84
CA LEU A 36 15.67 0.27 5.56
C LEU A 36 16.41 1.53 5.11
N GLY A 37 17.74 1.41 5.01
CA GLY A 37 18.65 2.50 4.66
C GLY A 37 19.18 3.29 5.87
N PRO A 38 19.86 4.43 5.63
CA PRO A 38 20.01 5.08 4.33
C PRO A 38 20.94 4.35 3.36
N GLU A 39 20.49 4.18 2.13
CA GLU A 39 21.24 3.63 0.97
C GLU A 39 21.21 4.64 -0.19
N SER A 40 22.03 4.44 -1.24
CA SER A 40 21.95 5.26 -2.46
C SER A 40 20.69 4.96 -3.27
N SER A 41 20.22 5.92 -4.07
CA SER A 41 19.03 5.73 -4.93
C SER A 41 19.22 4.60 -5.95
N GLU A 42 20.46 4.33 -6.35
CA GLU A 42 20.80 3.22 -7.25
C GLU A 42 20.68 1.86 -6.53
N GLU A 43 21.18 1.76 -5.30
CA GLU A 43 21.11 0.52 -4.51
C GLU A 43 19.66 0.12 -4.16
N CYS A 44 18.81 1.11 -3.87
CA CYS A 44 17.43 0.88 -3.49
C CYS A 44 16.41 1.10 -4.62
N GLU A 45 16.84 1.09 -5.89
CA GLU A 45 15.95 1.33 -7.03
C GLU A 45 14.73 0.39 -7.01
N GLY A 46 13.53 0.97 -7.22
CA GLY A 46 12.27 0.23 -7.23
C GLY A 46 11.69 -0.11 -5.86
N SER A 47 12.49 -0.05 -4.78
CA SER A 47 12.01 -0.24 -3.41
C SER A 47 11.25 1.01 -2.94
N THR A 48 9.93 0.99 -3.05
CA THR A 48 9.08 2.18 -2.90
C THR A 48 7.87 1.87 -2.03
N TRP A 49 7.44 2.84 -1.21
CA TRP A 49 6.12 2.78 -0.59
C TRP A 49 5.04 3.10 -1.60
N PHE A 50 3.88 2.49 -1.41
CA PHE A 50 2.70 2.66 -2.25
C PHE A 50 1.57 3.34 -1.50
N ILE A 51 1.04 4.42 -2.07
CA ILE A 51 -0.23 5.02 -1.67
C ILE A 51 -1.24 4.71 -2.75
N ASP A 52 -2.31 3.99 -2.40
CA ASP A 52 -3.45 3.74 -3.28
C ASP A 52 -4.67 4.52 -2.77
N GLY A 53 -5.00 5.60 -3.45
CA GLY A 53 -6.18 6.43 -3.18
C GLY A 53 -7.44 5.94 -3.88
N ARG A 54 -7.35 4.92 -4.74
CA ARG A 54 -8.48 4.42 -5.51
C ARG A 54 -9.47 3.69 -4.60
N GLN A 55 -10.74 3.68 -5.00
CA GLN A 55 -11.77 2.95 -4.29
C GLN A 55 -11.50 1.44 -4.40
N GLN A 56 -11.14 0.81 -3.28
CA GLN A 56 -10.98 -0.64 -3.20
C GLN A 56 -12.29 -1.29 -2.76
N ASN A 57 -12.82 -2.19 -3.60
CA ASN A 57 -13.91 -3.08 -3.21
C ASN A 57 -13.30 -4.31 -2.53
N VAL A 58 -13.48 -4.45 -1.22
CA VAL A 58 -13.06 -5.66 -0.51
C VAL A 58 -14.20 -6.66 -0.57
N ILE A 59 -13.97 -7.81 -1.19
CA ILE A 59 -14.88 -8.95 -1.07
C ILE A 59 -14.49 -9.65 0.23
N ALA A 60 -15.35 -9.52 1.24
CA ALA A 60 -15.23 -10.32 2.45
C ALA A 60 -15.60 -11.76 2.11
N VAL A 61 -14.58 -12.57 1.82
CA VAL A 61 -14.75 -14.03 1.83
C VAL A 61 -14.77 -14.45 3.30
N PRO A 62 -15.88 -15.06 3.80
CA PRO A 62 -15.85 -15.67 5.11
C PRO A 62 -14.71 -16.67 5.14
N ALA A 63 -13.93 -16.66 6.22
CA ALA A 63 -12.74 -17.50 6.37
C ALA A 63 -13.07 -18.95 6.00
N ILE A 64 -12.58 -19.41 4.87
CA ILE A 64 -12.57 -20.84 4.52
C ILE A 64 -11.48 -21.48 5.37
N ALA A 65 -11.82 -21.76 6.63
CA ALA A 65 -11.15 -22.82 7.36
C ALA A 65 -11.40 -24.09 6.56
N ASP A 66 -10.33 -24.64 6.00
CA ASP A 66 -10.25 -25.93 5.33
C ASP A 66 -11.03 -26.07 4.01
N ALA A 67 -10.31 -26.01 2.88
CA ALA A 67 -10.18 -27.16 1.97
C ALA A 67 -9.57 -26.74 0.63
N ILE A 68 -8.47 -27.40 0.30
CA ILE A 68 -7.97 -27.56 -1.06
C ILE A 68 -9.07 -28.28 -1.86
N GLY A 69 -9.60 -27.64 -2.90
CA GLY A 69 -10.31 -28.33 -3.99
C GLY A 69 -11.72 -27.85 -4.29
N GLY A 70 -11.90 -27.32 -5.52
CA GLY A 70 -13.18 -27.27 -6.20
C GLY A 70 -13.94 -25.96 -6.05
N GLY A 71 -13.67 -25.03 -6.97
CA GLY A 71 -14.46 -23.79 -7.09
C GLY A 71 -15.94 -24.09 -7.37
N LYS A 72 -16.81 -23.46 -6.59
CA LYS A 72 -18.22 -23.28 -6.94
C LYS A 72 -18.60 -21.83 -6.61
N ALA A 73 -19.07 -21.11 -7.63
CA ALA A 73 -19.49 -19.72 -7.52
C ALA A 73 -20.64 -19.60 -6.50
N ILE A 74 -20.46 -18.73 -5.51
CA ILE A 74 -21.49 -18.41 -4.52
C ILE A 74 -22.33 -17.25 -5.05
N THR A 75 -23.51 -17.57 -5.55
CA THR A 75 -24.59 -16.64 -5.87
C THR A 75 -25.29 -16.20 -4.59
N GLY A 76 -25.39 -14.88 -4.36
CA GLY A 76 -26.55 -14.28 -3.68
C GLY A 76 -26.52 -14.11 -2.16
N GLY A 77 -25.37 -13.87 -1.54
CA GLY A 77 -25.30 -13.39 -0.14
C GLY A 77 -25.18 -11.87 -0.08
N GLU A 78 -26.01 -11.22 0.74
CA GLU A 78 -25.91 -9.79 1.05
C GLU A 78 -24.52 -9.49 1.61
N ILE A 79 -23.74 -8.71 0.86
CA ILE A 79 -22.36 -8.39 1.18
C ILE A 79 -22.38 -7.29 2.23
N GLU A 80 -22.26 -7.66 3.50
CA GLU A 80 -22.00 -6.71 4.57
C GLU A 80 -20.68 -5.96 4.26
N PRO A 81 -20.69 -4.62 4.19
CA PRO A 81 -19.50 -3.86 3.84
C PRO A 81 -18.46 -3.98 4.95
N VAL A 82 -17.45 -4.81 4.74
CA VAL A 82 -16.28 -4.86 5.62
C VAL A 82 -15.44 -3.61 5.36
N GLU A 83 -15.25 -2.78 6.39
CA GLU A 83 -14.33 -1.65 6.30
C GLU A 83 -12.89 -2.16 6.12
N SER A 84 -12.31 -1.84 4.96
CA SER A 84 -10.90 -2.12 4.71
C SER A 84 -10.03 -1.37 5.73
N LEU A 85 -9.11 -2.09 6.39
CA LEU A 85 -8.04 -1.51 7.22
C LEU A 85 -7.12 -0.56 6.42
N TYR A 86 -7.28 -0.55 5.09
CA TYR A 86 -6.55 0.26 4.12
C TYR A 86 -7.44 1.30 3.43
N LYS A 87 -8.67 1.56 3.92
CA LYS A 87 -9.58 2.54 3.33
C LYS A 87 -9.02 3.95 3.47
N GLN A 88 -8.26 4.35 2.46
CA GLN A 88 -7.83 5.72 2.21
C GLN A 88 -8.34 6.10 0.82
N THR A 89 -9.66 6.13 0.64
CA THR A 89 -10.23 6.79 -0.55
C THR A 89 -9.76 8.24 -0.56
N GLY A 90 -8.96 8.60 -1.56
CA GLY A 90 -8.39 9.92 -1.72
C GLY A 90 -9.01 10.65 -2.92
N SER A 91 -9.15 11.96 -2.80
CA SER A 91 -9.40 12.86 -3.93
C SER A 91 -8.08 13.46 -4.43
N PRO A 92 -7.99 13.89 -5.70
CA PRO A 92 -6.81 14.60 -6.18
C PRO A 92 -6.51 15.82 -5.31
N GLY A 93 -5.27 15.97 -4.88
CA GLY A 93 -4.83 17.03 -3.97
C GLY A 93 -4.83 16.66 -2.48
N ASP A 94 -5.35 15.49 -2.10
CA ASP A 94 -5.31 15.04 -0.71
C ASP A 94 -3.86 14.90 -0.20
N LYS A 95 -3.68 15.30 1.07
CA LYS A 95 -2.40 15.29 1.77
C LYS A 95 -2.33 14.11 2.72
N TYR A 96 -1.23 13.36 2.63
CA TYR A 96 -0.96 12.20 3.46
C TYR A 96 0.23 12.48 4.35
N ARG A 97 0.19 11.96 5.57
CA ARG A 97 1.29 12.05 6.54
C ARG A 97 1.93 10.66 6.67
N GLY A 98 3.22 10.57 6.38
CA GLY A 98 4.03 9.40 6.68
C GLY A 98 4.57 9.51 8.11
N GLY A 99 4.22 8.56 8.97
CA GLY A 99 4.84 8.39 10.27
C GLY A 99 5.85 7.26 10.20
N LEU A 100 7.13 7.56 10.34
CA LEU A 100 8.17 6.54 10.42
C LEU A 100 8.33 6.09 11.88
N ARG A 101 8.41 4.77 12.11
CA ARG A 101 8.86 4.22 13.38
C ARG A 101 10.18 3.49 13.11
N VAL A 102 11.23 3.95 13.79
CA VAL A 102 12.57 3.37 13.83
C VAL A 102 12.77 2.65 15.16
#